data_AF-V9R7D4-F1
#
_entry.id   AF-V9R7D4-F1
#
_cell.length_a   1.000
_cell.length_b   1.000
_cell.length_c   1.000
_cell.angle_alpha   90.00
_cell.angle_beta   90.00
_cell.angle_gamma   90.00
#
_symmetry.space_group_name_H-M   'P 1'
#
loop_
_entity.id
_entity.type
_entity.pdbx_description
1 polymer ?
#
loop_
_entity_poly.entity_id
_entity_poly.type
_entity_poly.pdbx_seq_one_letter_code
_entity_poly.pdbx_strand_id
1 'polypeptide(L)'
;MYKDYFSLFKLKPQFSINMQILEQNYIALQSKYHPDLFSLKLEKKLALDNIAEINKAYQILKSYIKRAEYLLEIKGITTSKNDINHIVEEIFKIQESSNIDIQSQILLSTKAMEDAFTIEDFNEAAKQVMRLKYLKKIQEDRSII
;
A
#
# COMPACT_ATOMS: atom_id res chain seq x y z
N MET A 1 22.02 -6.25 -0.06
CA MET A 1 20.99 -5.21 -0.28
C MET A 1 19.72 -5.95 -0.66
N TYR A 2 18.59 -5.65 -0.03
CA TYR A 2 17.32 -6.36 -0.31
C TYR A 2 16.82 -5.98 -1.70
N LYS A 3 16.16 -6.91 -2.39
CA LYS A 3 15.67 -6.68 -3.77
C LYS A 3 14.41 -5.81 -3.79
N ASP A 4 13.62 -5.91 -2.74
CA ASP A 4 12.34 -5.22 -2.55
C ASP A 4 11.96 -5.22 -1.05
N TYR A 5 10.90 -4.48 -0.68
CA TYR A 5 10.43 -4.41 0.70
C TYR A 5 9.88 -5.74 1.24
N PHE A 6 9.37 -6.65 0.40
CA PHE A 6 8.93 -7.96 0.88
C PHE A 6 10.12 -8.79 1.35
N SER A 7 11.19 -8.80 0.57
CA SER A 7 12.44 -9.50 0.91
C SER A 7 13.11 -8.95 2.17
N LEU A 8 12.97 -7.65 2.45
CA LEU A 8 13.41 -7.03 3.70
C LEU A 8 12.78 -7.70 4.93
N PHE A 9 11.48 -7.98 4.88
CA PHE A 9 10.74 -8.66 5.95
C PHE A 9 10.61 -10.16 5.74
N LYS A 10 11.45 -10.78 4.90
CA LYS A 10 11.42 -12.24 4.61
C LYS A 10 10.05 -12.74 4.14
N LEU A 11 9.31 -11.90 3.43
CA LEU A 11 8.02 -12.22 2.82
C LEU A 11 8.19 -12.47 1.33
N LYS A 12 7.31 -13.29 0.76
CA LYS A 12 7.18 -13.41 -0.70
C LYS A 12 6.40 -12.20 -1.23
N PRO A 13 6.74 -11.65 -2.42
CA PRO A 13 5.97 -10.60 -3.06
C PRO A 13 4.58 -11.09 -3.48
N GLN A 14 3.57 -10.77 -2.67
CA GLN A 14 2.16 -11.10 -2.93
C GLN A 14 1.25 -10.11 -2.21
N PHE A 15 0.00 -9.99 -2.65
CA PHE A 15 -0.94 -9.07 -2.00
C PHE A 15 -1.33 -9.57 -0.61
N SER A 16 -1.65 -10.85 -0.46
CA SER A 16 -2.03 -11.45 0.82
C SER A 16 -0.77 -11.87 1.60
N ILE A 17 -0.33 -11.05 2.55
CA ILE A 17 0.83 -11.34 3.40
C ILE A 17 0.42 -11.66 4.83
N ASN A 18 1.24 -12.44 5.52
CA ASN A 18 1.06 -12.67 6.94
C ASN A 18 1.51 -11.43 7.74
N MET A 19 0.54 -10.71 8.30
CA MET A 19 0.77 -9.48 9.06
C MET A 19 1.54 -9.71 10.37
N GLN A 20 1.42 -10.91 10.97
CA GLN A 20 2.18 -11.25 12.18
C GLN A 20 3.68 -11.41 11.85
N ILE A 21 4.00 -12.06 10.72
CA ILE A 21 5.38 -12.19 10.24
C ILE A 21 5.96 -10.82 9.89
N LEU A 22 5.17 -9.95 9.26
CA LEU A 22 5.59 -8.57 8.97
C LEU A 22 5.96 -7.83 10.26
N GLU A 23 5.09 -7.88 11.28
CA GLU A 23 5.30 -7.20 12.56
C GLU A 23 6.53 -7.74 13.30
N GLN A 24 6.67 -9.07 13.40
CA GLN A 24 7.79 -9.72 14.07
C GLN A 24 9.12 -9.34 13.43
N ASN A 25 9.20 -9.38 12.10
CA ASN A 25 10.43 -9.02 11.38
C ASN A 25 10.72 -7.51 11.45
N TYR A 26 9.69 -6.67 11.48
CA TYR A 26 9.84 -5.23 11.69
C TYR A 26 10.48 -4.92 13.05
N ILE A 27 9.95 -5.48 14.14
CA ILE A 27 10.51 -5.30 15.48
C ILE A 27 11.96 -5.79 15.53
N ALA A 28 12.24 -6.99 15.00
CA ALA A 28 13.58 -7.56 14.97
C ALA A 28 14.59 -6.67 14.20
N LEU A 29 14.17 -6.09 13.07
CA LEU A 29 15.01 -5.18 12.28
C LEU A 29 15.24 -3.86 13.01
N GLN A 30 14.23 -3.28 13.65
CA GLN A 30 14.40 -2.07 14.44
C GLN A 30 15.40 -2.26 15.59
N SER A 31 15.30 -3.38 16.33
CA SER A 31 16.25 -3.68 17.39
C SER A 31 17.67 -3.87 16.86
N LYS A 32 17.83 -4.50 15.68
CA LYS A 32 19.14 -4.75 15.07
C LYS A 32 19.85 -3.47 14.62
N TYR A 33 19.12 -2.48 14.14
CA TYR A 33 19.68 -1.23 13.61
C TYR A 33 19.49 -0.04 14.55
N HIS A 34 19.18 -0.27 15.83
CA HIS A 34 18.97 0.81 16.79
C HIS A 34 20.24 1.69 16.91
N PRO A 35 20.14 3.03 16.84
CA PRO A 35 21.30 3.92 16.82
C PRO A 35 22.13 3.85 18.12
N ASP A 36 21.53 3.42 19.23
CA ASP A 36 22.23 3.24 20.51
C ASP A 36 23.25 2.09 20.49
N LEU A 37 23.16 1.18 19.52
CA LEU A 37 24.16 0.12 19.33
C LEU A 37 25.48 0.65 18.75
N PHE A 38 25.49 1.88 18.23
CA PHE A 38 26.64 2.46 17.56
C PHE A 38 27.20 3.63 18.39
N SER A 39 28.52 3.72 18.52
CA SER A 39 29.17 4.80 19.26
C SER A 39 29.66 5.91 18.34
N LEU A 40 30.02 5.57 17.09
CA LEU A 40 30.54 6.52 16.12
C LEU A 40 29.42 7.29 15.42
N LYS A 41 29.60 8.61 15.24
CA LYS A 41 28.60 9.49 14.62
C LYS A 41 28.22 9.07 13.20
N LEU A 42 29.19 8.58 12.42
CA LEU A 42 28.94 8.08 11.05
C LEU A 42 28.05 6.84 11.07
N GLU A 43 28.34 5.88 11.94
CA GLU A 43 27.57 4.65 12.09
C GLU A 43 26.15 4.92 12.60
N LYS A 44 25.99 5.85 13.56
CA LYS A 44 24.67 6.31 14.01
C LYS A 44 23.84 6.89 12.87
N LYS A 45 24.46 7.68 11.98
CA LYS A 45 23.76 8.24 10.81
C LYS A 45 23.28 7.13 9.87
N LEU A 46 24.16 6.17 9.54
CA LEU A 46 23.79 5.02 8.72
C LEU A 46 22.67 4.17 9.36
N ALA A 47 22.71 4.00 10.68
CA ALA A 47 21.66 3.33 11.44
C ALA A 47 20.30 4.04 11.32
N LEU A 48 20.29 5.38 11.42
CA LEU A 48 19.08 6.19 11.24
C LEU A 48 18.53 6.07 9.82
N ASP A 49 19.39 6.11 8.79
CA ASP A 49 18.97 5.97 7.40
C ASP A 49 18.33 4.58 7.17
N ASN A 50 18.93 3.51 7.72
CA ASN A 50 18.37 2.16 7.67
C ASN A 50 17.01 2.06 8.38
N ILE A 51 16.87 2.66 9.57
CA ILE A 51 15.59 2.68 10.30
C ILE A 51 14.52 3.41 9.49
N ALA A 52 14.86 4.53 8.86
CA ALA A 52 13.93 5.27 8.01
C ALA A 52 13.44 4.42 6.84
N GLU A 53 14.33 3.66 6.20
CA GLU A 53 13.97 2.72 5.13
C GLU A 53 13.08 1.58 5.64
N ILE A 54 13.42 0.97 6.78
CA ILE A 54 12.61 -0.10 7.42
C ILE A 54 11.21 0.41 7.74
N ASN A 55 11.09 1.61 8.32
CA ASN A 55 9.81 2.23 8.65
C ASN A 55 8.99 2.48 7.40
N LYS A 56 9.60 3.04 6.34
CA LYS A 56 8.93 3.27 5.06
C LYS A 56 8.40 1.96 4.47
N ALA A 57 9.23 0.93 4.42
CA ALA A 57 8.88 -0.39 3.90
C ALA A 57 7.72 -1.02 4.69
N TYR A 58 7.78 -0.96 6.03
CA TYR A 58 6.72 -1.47 6.90
C TYR A 58 5.40 -0.73 6.68
N GLN A 59 5.40 0.60 6.61
CA GLN A 59 4.20 1.40 6.37
C GLN A 59 3.56 1.11 5.00
N ILE A 60 4.37 0.83 3.98
CA ILE A 60 3.90 0.43 2.66
C ILE A 60 3.24 -0.94 2.72
N LEU A 61 3.90 -1.95 3.29
CA LEU A 61 3.36 -3.31 3.34
C LEU A 61 2.18 -3.48 4.32
N LYS A 62 2.10 -2.64 5.35
CA LYS A 62 1.00 -2.67 6.33
C LYS A 62 -0.32 -2.18 5.74
N SER A 63 -0.29 -1.16 4.89
CA SER A 63 -1.50 -0.64 4.24
C SER A 63 -1.84 -1.47 3.01
N TYR A 64 -3.05 -2.04 2.95
CA TYR A 64 -3.47 -2.87 1.83
C TYR A 64 -3.42 -2.13 0.47
N ILE A 65 -3.79 -0.84 0.44
CA ILE A 65 -3.71 -0.01 -0.77
C ILE A 65 -2.25 0.21 -1.17
N LYS A 66 -1.40 0.67 -0.24
CA LYS A 66 0.01 0.94 -0.55
C LYS A 66 0.76 -0.32 -0.93
N ARG A 67 0.43 -1.45 -0.31
CA ARG A 67 0.97 -2.77 -0.64
C ARG A 67 0.58 -3.19 -2.05
N ALA A 68 -0.67 -2.99 -2.44
CA ALA A 68 -1.14 -3.26 -3.79
C ALA A 68 -0.42 -2.37 -4.83
N GLU A 69 -0.33 -1.06 -4.58
CA GLU A 69 0.41 -0.12 -5.43
C GLU A 69 1.87 -0.57 -5.61
N TYR A 70 2.55 -0.87 -4.52
CA TYR A 70 3.94 -1.30 -4.55
C TYR A 70 4.13 -2.63 -5.29
N LEU A 71 3.20 -3.58 -5.12
CA LEU A 71 3.24 -4.85 -5.85
C LEU A 71 3.08 -4.67 -7.36
N LEU A 72 2.20 -3.74 -7.78
CA LEU A 72 2.02 -3.38 -9.18
C LEU A 72 3.25 -2.64 -9.74
N GLU A 73 3.86 -1.75 -8.95
CA GLU A 73 5.09 -1.04 -9.30
C GLU A 73 6.24 -2.02 -9.57
N ILE A 74 6.46 -3.02 -8.71
CA ILE A 74 7.47 -4.07 -8.91
C ILE A 74 7.21 -4.86 -10.21
N LYS A 75 5.95 -5.02 -10.60
CA LYS A 75 5.55 -5.70 -11.84
C LYS A 75 5.60 -4.79 -13.07
N GLY A 76 5.85 -3.49 -12.90
CA GLY A 76 5.85 -2.50 -13.98
C GLY A 76 4.45 -2.21 -14.54
N ILE A 77 3.41 -2.38 -13.72
CA ILE A 77 2.01 -2.24 -14.14
C ILE A 77 1.46 -0.91 -13.65
N THR A 78 0.91 -0.14 -14.58
CA THR A 78 0.35 1.19 -14.32
C THR A 78 -1.01 1.33 -14.98
N THR A 79 -1.94 2.00 -14.31
CA THR A 79 -3.26 2.31 -14.87
C THR A 79 -3.14 3.29 -16.03
N SER A 80 -3.81 3.00 -17.15
CA SER A 80 -3.79 3.88 -18.33
C SER A 80 -4.51 5.20 -18.06
N LYS A 81 -4.16 6.25 -18.81
CA LYS A 81 -4.83 7.56 -18.70
C LYS A 81 -6.34 7.46 -18.97
N ASN A 82 -6.74 6.62 -19.92
CA ASN A 82 -8.15 6.43 -20.27
C ASN A 82 -8.91 5.75 -19.12
N ASP A 83 -8.32 4.72 -18.51
CA ASP A 83 -8.92 4.07 -17.34
C ASP A 83 -9.04 5.03 -16.15
N ILE A 84 -8.01 5.87 -15.91
CA ILE A 84 -8.06 6.89 -14.86
C ILE A 84 -9.21 7.86 -15.11
N ASN A 85 -9.38 8.36 -16.33
CA ASN A 85 -10.49 9.26 -16.66
C ASN A 85 -11.85 8.61 -16.39
N HIS A 86 -12.04 7.36 -16.81
CA HIS A 86 -13.27 6.62 -16.57
C HIS A 86 -13.55 6.44 -15.07
N ILE A 87 -12.54 6.08 -14.28
CA ILE A 87 -12.66 5.97 -12.82
C ILE A 87 -13.07 7.31 -12.20
N VAL A 88 -12.44 8.41 -12.61
CA VAL A 88 -12.78 9.75 -12.08
C VAL A 88 -14.22 10.13 -12.41
N GLU A 89 -14.70 9.83 -13.62
CA GLU A 89 -16.09 10.06 -14.02
C GLU A 89 -17.09 9.23 -13.20
N GLU A 90 -16.81 7.96 -12.95
CA GLU A 90 -17.63 7.12 -12.07
C GLU A 90 -17.69 7.67 -10.64
N ILE A 91 -16.55 8.08 -10.11
CA ILE A 91 -16.42 8.61 -8.75
C ILE A 91 -17.18 9.93 -8.61
N PHE A 92 -17.13 10.80 -9.62
CA PHE A 92 -17.89 12.04 -9.64
C PHE A 92 -19.40 11.79 -9.56
N LYS A 93 -19.92 10.82 -10.34
CA LYS A 93 -21.33 10.41 -10.28
C LYS A 93 -21.71 9.86 -8.91
N ILE A 94 -20.81 9.11 -8.28
CA ILE A 94 -21.01 8.59 -6.91
C ILE A 94 -21.11 9.73 -5.90
N GLN A 95 -20.29 10.77 -6.05
CA GLN A 95 -20.28 11.92 -5.16
C GLN A 95 -21.57 12.75 -5.24
N GLU A 96 -22.11 12.95 -6.45
CA GLU A 96 -23.38 13.68 -6.67
C GLU A 96 -24.61 12.91 -6.16
N SER A 97 -24.51 11.59 -6.07
CA SER A 97 -25.61 10.74 -5.64
C SER A 97 -25.74 10.72 -4.11
N SER A 98 -26.77 11.36 -3.57
CA SER A 98 -27.04 11.44 -2.12
C SER A 98 -27.26 10.08 -1.44
N ASN A 99 -27.58 9.02 -2.20
CA ASN A 99 -27.96 7.70 -1.69
C ASN A 99 -26.84 6.64 -1.75
N ILE A 100 -25.64 6.98 -2.24
CA ILE A 100 -24.57 5.98 -2.38
C ILE A 100 -23.73 5.94 -1.11
N ASP A 101 -23.76 4.79 -0.44
CA ASP A 101 -22.88 4.50 0.68
C ASP A 101 -21.44 4.28 0.18
N ILE A 102 -20.57 5.24 0.49
CA ILE A 102 -19.14 5.19 0.14
C ILE A 102 -18.46 4.00 0.83
N GLN A 103 -18.88 3.61 2.03
CA GLN A 103 -18.29 2.45 2.71
C GLN A 103 -18.52 1.17 1.92
N SER A 104 -19.76 0.96 1.46
CA SER A 104 -20.09 -0.16 0.58
C SER A 104 -19.27 -0.14 -0.71
N GLN A 105 -19.04 1.02 -1.34
CA GLN A 105 -18.21 1.11 -2.54
C GLN A 105 -16.73 0.78 -2.27
N ILE A 106 -16.19 1.21 -1.13
CA ILE A 106 -14.83 0.87 -0.69
C ILE A 106 -14.72 -0.64 -0.45
N LEU A 107 -15.71 -1.24 0.21
CA LEU A 107 -15.72 -2.68 0.47
C LEU A 107 -15.76 -3.49 -0.83
N LEU A 108 -16.66 -3.11 -1.75
CA LEU A 108 -16.78 -3.75 -3.07
C LEU A 108 -15.47 -3.65 -3.87
N SER A 109 -14.87 -2.46 -3.92
CA SER A 109 -13.61 -2.24 -4.65
C SER A 109 -12.43 -2.97 -3.99
N THR A 110 -12.43 -3.08 -2.66
CA THR A 110 -11.41 -3.84 -1.92
C THR A 110 -11.50 -5.33 -2.26
N LYS A 111 -12.70 -5.89 -2.25
CA LYS A 111 -12.93 -7.29 -2.63
C LYS A 111 -12.55 -7.55 -4.09
N ALA A 112 -12.98 -6.68 -5.00
CA ALA A 112 -12.63 -6.80 -6.43
C ALA A 112 -11.11 -6.76 -6.65
N MET A 113 -10.39 -5.91 -5.91
CA MET A 113 -8.93 -5.85 -5.94
C MET A 113 -8.30 -7.16 -5.42
N GLU A 114 -8.80 -7.73 -4.33
CA GLU A 114 -8.33 -9.00 -3.77
C GLU A 114 -8.55 -10.18 -4.73
N ASP A 115 -9.73 -10.25 -5.33
CA ASP A 115 -10.09 -11.24 -6.33
C ASP A 115 -9.19 -11.12 -7.56
N ALA A 116 -8.97 -9.89 -8.05
CA ALA A 116 -8.08 -9.59 -9.18
C ALA A 116 -6.63 -10.04 -8.92
N PHE A 117 -6.09 -9.80 -7.71
CA PHE A 117 -4.78 -10.32 -7.34
C PHE A 117 -4.72 -11.85 -7.23
N THR A 118 -5.85 -12.49 -6.89
CA THR A 118 -5.94 -13.95 -6.78
C THR A 118 -5.93 -14.63 -8.15
N ILE A 119 -6.58 -14.02 -9.14
CA ILE A 119 -6.62 -14.53 -10.53
C ILE A 119 -5.49 -13.95 -11.41
N GLU A 120 -4.57 -13.19 -10.82
CA GLU A 120 -3.46 -12.51 -11.50
C GLU A 120 -3.87 -11.49 -12.59
N ASP A 121 -5.10 -10.95 -12.50
CA ASP A 121 -5.52 -9.81 -13.32
C ASP A 121 -5.01 -8.49 -12.73
N PHE A 122 -3.73 -8.22 -12.98
CA PHE A 122 -3.08 -7.03 -12.44
C PHE A 122 -3.56 -5.71 -13.05
N ASN A 123 -4.16 -5.74 -14.25
CA ASN A 123 -4.73 -4.54 -14.85
C ASN A 123 -6.00 -4.13 -14.10
N GLU A 124 -6.87 -5.11 -13.81
CA GLU A 124 -8.04 -4.86 -13.00
C GLU A 124 -7.67 -4.46 -11.57
N ALA A 125 -6.68 -5.13 -10.97
CA ALA A 125 -6.15 -4.73 -9.67
C ALA A 125 -5.68 -3.26 -9.67
N ALA A 126 -4.97 -2.81 -10.71
CA ALA A 126 -4.51 -1.42 -10.83
C ALA A 126 -5.68 -0.42 -10.93
N LYS A 127 -6.77 -0.77 -11.63
CA LYS A 127 -7.98 0.05 -11.68
C LYS A 127 -8.63 0.15 -10.31
N GLN A 128 -8.82 -0.97 -9.62
CA GLN A 128 -9.44 -0.99 -8.30
C GLN A 128 -8.59 -0.25 -7.24
N VAL A 129 -7.27 -0.36 -7.29
CA VAL A 129 -6.35 0.42 -6.45
C VAL A 129 -6.55 1.92 -6.65
N MET A 130 -6.58 2.39 -7.90
CA MET A 130 -6.82 3.80 -8.19
C MET A 130 -8.19 4.25 -7.71
N ARG A 131 -9.24 3.46 -7.96
CA ARG A 131 -10.60 3.71 -7.49
C ARG A 131 -10.66 3.84 -5.97
N LEU A 132 -10.03 2.92 -5.24
CA LEU A 132 -9.95 2.96 -3.77
C LEU A 132 -9.29 4.23 -3.24
N LYS A 133 -8.24 4.73 -3.91
CA LYS A 133 -7.58 5.99 -3.52
C LYS A 133 -8.53 7.18 -3.62
N TYR A 134 -9.29 7.27 -4.70
CA TYR A 134 -10.27 8.34 -4.88
C TYR A 134 -11.44 8.22 -3.89
N LEU A 135 -11.98 7.01 -3.69
CA LEU A 135 -13.06 6.77 -2.73
C LEU A 135 -12.66 7.15 -1.30
N LYS A 136 -11.45 6.76 -0.86
CA LYS A 136 -10.93 7.13 0.46
C LYS A 136 -10.74 8.64 0.60
N LYS A 137 -10.24 9.30 -0.44
CA LYS A 137 -10.09 10.76 -0.42
C LYS A 137 -11.44 11.45 -0.20
N ILE A 138 -12.50 11.02 -0.90
CA ILE A 138 -13.84 11.58 -0.69
C ILE A 138 -14.37 11.28 0.71
N GLN A 139 -14.12 10.08 1.23
CA GLN A 139 -14.51 9.72 2.60
C GLN A 139 -13.84 10.61 3.65
N GLU A 140 -12.53 10.87 3.48
CA GLU A 140 -11.75 11.77 4.35
C GLU A 140 -12.31 13.19 4.27
N ASP A 141 -12.54 13.71 3.06
CA ASP A 141 -13.11 15.05 2.85
C ASP A 141 -14.51 15.20 3.49
N ARG A 142 -15.35 14.15 3.44
CA ARG A 142 -16.68 14.14 4.10
C ARG A 142 -16.63 14.04 5.62
N SER A 143 -15.55 13.49 6.19
CA SER A 143 -15.42 13.29 7.64
C SER A 143 -14.97 14.55 8.39
N ILE A 144 -14.57 15.60 7.65
CA ILE A 144 -14.09 16.88 8.19
C ILE A 144 -15.23 17.91 8.31
N ILE A 145 -16.40 17.63 7.73
CA ILE A 145 -17.61 18.47 7.74
C ILE A 145 -18.58 17.97 8.80
#